data_AF-A0A3M2EDP7-F1
#
_entry.id   AF-A0A3M2EDP7-F1
#
_cell.length_a   1.000
_cell.length_b   1.000
_cell.length_c   1.000
_cell.angle_alpha   90.00
_cell.angle_beta   90.00
_cell.angle_gamma   90.00
#
_symmetry.space_group_name_H-M   'P 1'
#
loop_
_entity.id
_entity.type
_entity.pdbx_description
1 polymer ?
#
loop_
_entity_poly.entity_id
_entity_poly.type
_entity_poly.pdbx_seq_one_letter_code
_entity_poly.pdbx_strand_id
1 'polypeptide(L)'
;MADKDRLFREVELPRIFSFDDVRTEASEILADRTESGRYYAVLTFLQSYCKPINVPDVEWDEFRQGDPRKSKHLDKVRNVWRFCLMEQANHDNKINQPVRRTTSRYSQAISDDWLVRDEFLRCANDFVQWLRDGLERLPFEHGYKWVKGCRKCGLRKGSLFTAGSLWEAFRKYHWPSSCGCGYRETAIYLGDLAQRLKRALAASNQNVLAVLILEVLSWGGVAHRQYVASTWKYLIDTDKQKLVLSVHAQVTLLKDILNTGVWPRNRKILSQIQIDSGTTKVFSLLIDGFIIYDGRVASALAYLVRKWAEEKQRQPNGVPRLSSYIPDCLRFSRATESKRDPNPPEEDLFPKMSNGPQRLRENIYASWLLQAVLANDTRSGFVSLEEDERLRALEAALFMLGYCLTPSEVQASA
;
A
#
# COMPACT_ATOMS: atom_id res chain seq x y z
N MET A 1 -25.02 -20.56 -2.87
CA MET A 1 -24.03 -19.84 -3.69
C MET A 1 -24.43 -20.02 -5.14
N ALA A 2 -24.46 -18.99 -5.98
CA ALA A 2 -24.94 -19.15 -7.36
C ALA A 2 -23.89 -19.94 -8.17
N ASP A 3 -24.30 -20.93 -8.97
CA ASP A 3 -23.39 -21.82 -9.70
C ASP A 3 -22.42 -21.06 -10.63
N LYS A 4 -22.84 -19.88 -11.15
CA LYS A 4 -21.99 -18.95 -11.90
C LYS A 4 -20.81 -18.38 -11.10
N ASP A 5 -20.99 -18.15 -9.80
CA ASP A 5 -19.94 -17.60 -8.91
C ASP A 5 -18.90 -18.69 -8.60
N ARG A 6 -19.35 -19.96 -8.59
CA ARG A 6 -18.48 -21.13 -8.43
C ARG A 6 -17.62 -21.34 -9.67
N LEU A 7 -18.23 -21.31 -10.87
CA LEU A 7 -17.49 -21.30 -12.13
C LEU A 7 -16.45 -20.18 -12.17
N PHE A 8 -16.82 -18.94 -11.80
CA PHE A 8 -15.87 -17.83 -11.83
C PHE A 8 -14.64 -18.01 -10.94
N ARG A 9 -14.72 -18.79 -9.86
CA ARG A 9 -13.57 -19.02 -8.97
C ARG A 9 -12.69 -20.18 -9.40
N GLU A 10 -13.27 -21.17 -10.08
CA GLU A 10 -12.64 -22.47 -10.31
C GLU A 10 -12.29 -22.72 -11.77
N VAL A 11 -12.83 -21.94 -12.72
CA VAL A 11 -12.61 -22.12 -14.16
C VAL A 11 -11.21 -21.67 -14.60
N GLU A 12 -10.52 -22.52 -15.35
CA GLU A 12 -9.24 -22.18 -15.98
C GLU A 12 -9.43 -22.03 -17.49
N LEU A 13 -9.47 -20.78 -17.96
CA LEU A 13 -9.74 -20.47 -19.38
C LEU A 13 -8.55 -19.78 -20.03
N PRO A 14 -8.30 -20.03 -21.33
CA PRO A 14 -7.34 -19.25 -22.10
C PRO A 14 -7.78 -17.77 -22.17
N ARG A 15 -6.85 -16.85 -22.48
CA ARG A 15 -7.15 -15.39 -22.53
C ARG A 15 -8.36 -15.04 -23.40
N ILE A 16 -8.54 -15.78 -24.50
CA ILE A 16 -9.71 -15.71 -25.36
C ILE A 16 -10.29 -17.12 -25.42
N PHE A 17 -11.57 -17.24 -25.08
CA PHE A 17 -12.26 -18.54 -25.00
C PHE A 17 -13.63 -18.47 -25.67
N SER A 18 -14.19 -19.65 -25.93
CA SER A 18 -15.50 -19.90 -26.51
C SER A 18 -16.48 -20.38 -25.45
N PHE A 19 -17.77 -20.48 -25.82
CA PHE A 19 -18.78 -21.10 -24.97
C PHE A 19 -18.41 -22.55 -24.59
N ASP A 20 -17.86 -23.31 -25.54
CA ASP A 20 -17.54 -24.72 -25.33
C ASP A 20 -16.36 -24.94 -24.38
N ASP A 21 -15.40 -24.01 -24.35
CA ASP A 21 -14.30 -24.05 -23.38
C ASP A 21 -14.85 -23.94 -21.96
N VAL A 22 -15.75 -22.98 -21.71
CA VAL A 22 -16.41 -22.83 -20.39
C VAL A 22 -17.31 -24.02 -20.07
N ARG A 23 -18.01 -24.58 -21.07
CA ARG A 23 -18.86 -25.75 -20.88
C ARG A 23 -18.07 -27.00 -20.50
N THR A 24 -16.89 -27.16 -21.07
CA THR A 24 -15.97 -28.27 -20.76
C THR A 24 -15.56 -28.20 -19.30
N GLU A 25 -15.03 -27.06 -18.86
CA GLU A 25 -14.66 -26.81 -17.47
C GLU A 25 -15.86 -26.95 -16.51
N ALA A 26 -17.03 -26.44 -16.91
CA ALA A 26 -18.25 -26.54 -16.11
C ALA A 26 -18.72 -28.00 -15.90
N SER A 27 -18.37 -28.92 -16.80
CA SER A 27 -18.71 -30.33 -16.66
C SER A 27 -17.97 -31.00 -15.50
N GLU A 28 -16.76 -30.52 -15.20
CA GLU A 28 -15.95 -30.97 -14.07
C GLU A 28 -16.31 -30.20 -12.79
N ILE A 29 -16.33 -28.86 -12.86
CA ILE A 29 -16.57 -27.98 -11.71
C ILE A 29 -17.98 -28.14 -11.14
N LEU A 30 -18.97 -28.35 -12.00
CA LEU A 30 -20.37 -28.52 -11.61
C LEU A 30 -20.85 -29.94 -11.91
N ALA A 31 -20.01 -30.94 -11.62
CA ALA A 31 -20.33 -32.36 -11.80
C ALA A 31 -21.63 -32.76 -11.07
N ASP A 32 -21.96 -32.10 -9.95
CA ASP A 32 -23.16 -32.31 -9.14
C ASP A 32 -24.46 -31.72 -9.74
N ARG A 33 -24.37 -31.04 -10.90
CA ARG A 33 -25.52 -30.43 -11.57
C ARG A 33 -25.98 -31.22 -12.79
N THR A 34 -27.26 -31.07 -13.12
CA THR A 34 -27.80 -31.57 -14.38
C THR A 34 -27.14 -30.86 -15.56
N GLU A 35 -27.16 -31.48 -16.74
CA GLU A 35 -26.66 -30.85 -17.97
C GLU A 35 -27.35 -29.51 -18.25
N SER A 36 -28.67 -29.44 -18.06
CA SER A 36 -29.44 -28.20 -18.20
C SER A 36 -29.05 -27.13 -17.16
N GLY A 37 -28.70 -27.54 -15.94
CA GLY A 37 -28.22 -26.66 -14.88
C GLY A 37 -26.82 -26.11 -15.17
N ARG A 38 -25.89 -26.97 -15.60
CA ARG A 38 -24.54 -26.55 -16.05
C ARG A 38 -24.64 -25.58 -17.22
N TYR A 39 -25.46 -25.93 -18.20
CA TYR A 39 -25.69 -25.09 -19.37
C TYR A 39 -26.18 -23.68 -19.00
N TYR A 40 -27.12 -23.58 -18.06
CA TYR A 40 -27.59 -22.28 -17.55
C TYR A 40 -26.51 -21.53 -16.75
N ALA A 41 -25.72 -22.24 -15.96
CA ALA A 41 -24.61 -21.66 -15.21
C ALA A 41 -23.54 -21.06 -16.12
N VAL A 42 -23.19 -21.74 -17.23
CA VAL A 42 -22.25 -21.23 -18.25
C VAL A 42 -22.77 -19.93 -18.86
N LEU A 43 -24.05 -19.90 -19.28
CA LEU A 43 -24.64 -18.69 -19.86
C LEU A 43 -24.66 -17.50 -18.90
N THR A 44 -25.05 -17.73 -17.65
CA THR A 44 -25.10 -16.67 -16.63
C THR A 44 -23.71 -16.24 -16.16
N PHE A 45 -22.72 -17.14 -16.21
CA PHE A 45 -21.30 -16.82 -16.07
C PHE A 45 -20.85 -15.85 -17.17
N LEU A 46 -21.15 -16.15 -18.44
CA LEU A 46 -20.80 -15.27 -19.56
C LEU A 46 -21.43 -13.87 -19.40
N GLN A 47 -22.73 -13.79 -19.04
CA GLN A 47 -23.41 -12.51 -18.79
C GLN A 47 -22.79 -11.70 -17.64
N SER A 48 -22.30 -12.36 -16.58
CA SER A 48 -21.90 -11.72 -15.33
C SER A 48 -20.41 -11.37 -15.28
N TYR A 49 -19.55 -12.15 -15.96
CA TYR A 49 -18.10 -12.09 -15.77
C TYR A 49 -17.30 -11.92 -17.06
N CYS A 50 -17.93 -11.99 -18.24
CA CYS A 50 -17.23 -11.96 -19.52
C CYS A 50 -17.64 -10.76 -20.39
N LYS A 51 -16.73 -10.36 -21.29
CA LYS A 51 -17.02 -9.42 -22.38
C LYS A 51 -16.83 -10.16 -23.71
N PRO A 52 -17.78 -10.05 -24.66
CA PRO A 52 -17.57 -10.59 -25.99
C PRO A 52 -16.57 -9.75 -26.79
N ILE A 53 -15.83 -10.40 -27.70
CA ILE A 53 -14.82 -9.78 -28.56
C ILE A 53 -15.41 -9.59 -29.96
N ASN A 54 -15.28 -8.38 -30.52
CA ASN A 54 -15.78 -8.01 -31.84
C ASN A 54 -17.30 -8.24 -32.05
N VAL A 55 -18.09 -8.17 -30.98
CA VAL A 55 -19.55 -8.23 -31.02
C VAL A 55 -20.11 -6.82 -30.86
N PRO A 56 -21.06 -6.37 -31.70
CA PRO A 56 -21.70 -5.06 -31.54
C PRO A 56 -22.35 -4.90 -30.16
N ASP A 57 -22.17 -3.75 -29.51
CA ASP A 57 -22.69 -3.50 -28.15
C ASP A 57 -24.20 -3.73 -28.05
N VAL A 58 -24.96 -3.43 -29.10
CA VAL A 58 -26.41 -3.68 -29.17
C VAL A 58 -26.73 -5.18 -29.07
N GLU A 59 -25.98 -6.05 -29.76
CA GLU A 59 -26.19 -7.51 -29.66
C GLU A 59 -25.79 -8.04 -28.28
N TRP A 60 -24.70 -7.48 -27.70
CA TRP A 60 -24.24 -7.85 -26.37
C TRP A 60 -25.23 -7.45 -25.28
N ASP A 61 -25.73 -6.21 -25.29
CA ASP A 61 -26.67 -5.70 -24.31
C ASP A 61 -27.99 -6.48 -24.34
N GLU A 62 -28.46 -6.86 -25.53
CA GLU A 62 -29.65 -7.72 -25.71
C GLU A 62 -29.45 -9.14 -25.16
N PHE A 63 -28.24 -9.70 -25.23
CA PHE A 63 -27.93 -10.99 -24.60
C PHE A 63 -27.74 -10.87 -23.08
N ARG A 64 -27.13 -9.77 -22.62
CA ARG A 64 -26.80 -9.54 -21.21
C ARG A 64 -28.04 -9.30 -20.35
N GLN A 65 -29.12 -8.81 -20.94
CA GLN A 65 -30.36 -8.50 -20.23
C GLN A 65 -31.34 -9.69 -20.29
N GLY A 66 -31.86 -10.11 -19.14
CA GLY A 66 -32.90 -11.14 -19.04
C GLY A 66 -32.38 -12.59 -19.01
N ASP A 67 -33.28 -13.55 -19.26
CA ASP A 67 -32.96 -14.99 -19.23
C ASP A 67 -32.11 -15.36 -20.47
N PRO A 68 -30.83 -15.74 -20.30
CA PRO A 68 -29.95 -15.98 -21.44
C PRO A 68 -30.39 -17.14 -22.33
N ARG A 69 -31.24 -18.05 -21.84
CA ARG A 69 -31.79 -19.16 -22.64
C ARG A 69 -32.80 -18.70 -23.69
N LYS A 70 -33.35 -17.50 -23.51
CA LYS A 70 -34.36 -16.90 -24.41
C LYS A 70 -33.76 -15.84 -25.34
N SER A 71 -32.45 -15.64 -25.31
CA SER A 71 -31.81 -14.65 -26.16
C SER A 71 -31.90 -15.05 -27.63
N LYS A 72 -32.30 -14.11 -28.50
CA LYS A 72 -32.28 -14.28 -29.96
C LYS A 72 -30.86 -14.47 -30.53
N HIS A 73 -29.82 -14.19 -29.74
CA HIS A 73 -28.42 -14.35 -30.12
C HIS A 73 -27.79 -15.64 -29.59
N LEU A 74 -28.57 -16.55 -28.99
CA LEU A 74 -28.03 -17.73 -28.31
C LEU A 74 -27.19 -18.64 -29.23
N ASP A 75 -27.57 -18.79 -30.49
CA ASP A 75 -26.80 -19.58 -31.45
C ASP A 75 -25.45 -18.92 -31.80
N LYS A 76 -25.41 -17.59 -31.85
CA LYS A 76 -24.16 -16.85 -32.03
C LYS A 76 -23.28 -16.97 -30.79
N VAL A 77 -23.85 -16.87 -29.59
CA VAL A 77 -23.13 -17.02 -28.31
C VAL A 77 -22.42 -18.37 -28.23
N ARG A 78 -23.10 -19.45 -28.65
CA ARG A 78 -22.54 -20.82 -28.61
C ARG A 78 -21.44 -21.02 -29.65
N ASN A 79 -21.71 -20.61 -30.89
CA ASN A 79 -20.93 -21.08 -32.03
C ASN A 79 -19.93 -20.05 -32.58
N VAL A 80 -20.20 -18.76 -32.38
CA VAL A 80 -19.49 -17.68 -33.06
C VAL A 80 -18.75 -16.78 -32.10
N TRP A 81 -19.38 -16.41 -30.97
CA TRP A 81 -18.79 -15.44 -30.07
C TRP A 81 -17.55 -15.99 -29.39
N ARG A 82 -16.62 -15.07 -29.15
CA ARG A 82 -15.42 -15.27 -28.35
C ARG A 82 -15.45 -14.28 -27.21
N PHE A 83 -14.94 -14.70 -26.07
CA PHE A 83 -15.05 -13.98 -24.83
C PHE A 83 -13.66 -13.82 -24.20
N CYS A 84 -13.53 -12.76 -23.43
CA CYS A 84 -12.52 -12.67 -22.39
C CYS A 84 -13.20 -12.30 -21.08
N LEU A 85 -12.53 -12.51 -19.95
CA LEU A 85 -13.06 -12.05 -18.66
C LEU A 85 -13.12 -10.52 -18.65
N MET A 86 -14.16 -9.93 -18.04
CA MET A 86 -14.31 -8.47 -17.94
C MET A 86 -13.12 -7.81 -17.23
N GLU A 87 -12.40 -8.56 -16.38
CA GLU A 87 -11.14 -8.14 -15.76
C GLU A 87 -10.01 -7.90 -16.79
N GLN A 88 -10.04 -8.59 -17.94
CA GLN A 88 -9.06 -8.50 -19.03
C GLN A 88 -9.49 -7.54 -20.15
N ALA A 89 -10.79 -7.32 -20.35
CA ALA A 89 -11.30 -6.44 -21.41
C ALA A 89 -11.04 -4.93 -21.17
N ASN A 90 -10.67 -4.54 -19.95
CA ASN A 90 -10.24 -3.17 -19.64
C ASN A 90 -8.79 -2.87 -20.10
N HIS A 91 -8.08 -3.86 -20.64
CA HIS A 91 -6.72 -3.70 -21.16
C HIS A 91 -6.67 -3.31 -22.65
N ASP A 92 -7.61 -3.81 -23.48
CA ASP A 92 -7.46 -3.76 -24.94
C ASP A 92 -8.18 -2.57 -25.64
N ASN A 93 -8.97 -1.76 -24.93
CA ASN A 93 -9.56 -0.50 -25.48
C ASN A 93 -8.56 0.67 -25.63
N LYS A 94 -7.26 0.44 -25.40
CA LYS A 94 -6.21 1.50 -25.44
C LYS A 94 -5.36 1.52 -26.71
N ILE A 95 -5.56 0.62 -27.68
CA ILE A 95 -4.58 0.43 -28.76
C ILE A 95 -4.86 1.28 -30.03
N ASN A 96 -6.07 1.80 -30.27
CA ASN A 96 -6.39 2.47 -31.55
C ASN A 96 -6.97 3.90 -31.45
N GLN A 97 -6.32 4.83 -30.73
CA GLN A 97 -6.53 6.28 -30.96
C GLN A 97 -5.23 7.09 -30.82
N PRO A 98 -4.96 8.05 -31.73
CA PRO A 98 -3.73 8.83 -31.72
C PRO A 98 -3.74 9.89 -30.61
N VAL A 99 -2.63 9.87 -29.85
CA VAL A 99 -2.10 10.83 -28.87
C VAL A 99 -2.81 12.19 -28.76
N ARG A 100 -3.34 12.50 -27.56
CA ARG A 100 -3.06 13.75 -26.81
C ARG A 100 -3.49 13.67 -25.33
N ARG A 101 -2.47 13.63 -24.47
CA ARG A 101 -2.37 14.02 -23.05
C ARG A 101 -3.37 13.50 -21.98
N THR A 102 -2.74 13.06 -20.89
CA THR A 102 -3.15 13.04 -19.47
C THR A 102 -4.22 12.04 -19.04
N THR A 103 -3.78 10.88 -18.55
CA THR A 103 -3.83 10.52 -17.11
C THR A 103 -3.29 9.09 -16.89
N SER A 104 -2.42 8.98 -15.90
CA SER A 104 -1.86 7.73 -15.37
C SER A 104 -2.96 6.86 -14.76
N ARG A 105 -3.09 5.62 -15.26
CA ARG A 105 -3.68 4.49 -14.53
C ARG A 105 -2.84 3.25 -14.84
N TYR A 106 -1.79 3.05 -14.04
CA TYR A 106 -1.16 1.74 -13.87
C TYR A 106 -2.12 0.87 -13.05
N SER A 107 -2.80 -0.06 -13.71
CA SER A 107 -3.30 -1.26 -13.05
C SER A 107 -2.09 -2.13 -12.70
N GLN A 108 -1.56 -1.99 -11.49
CA GLN A 108 -0.45 -2.80 -11.02
C GLN A 108 -0.96 -4.23 -10.79
N ALA A 109 -0.63 -5.13 -11.71
CA ALA A 109 -0.60 -6.56 -11.42
C ALA A 109 0.32 -6.78 -10.20
N ILE A 110 -0.08 -7.65 -9.28
CA ILE A 110 0.82 -8.14 -8.24
C ILE A 110 1.87 -8.99 -8.99
N SER A 111 3.09 -8.49 -9.17
CA SER A 111 4.16 -9.30 -9.77
C SER A 111 4.54 -10.43 -8.81
N ASP A 112 4.89 -11.59 -9.36
CA ASP A 112 5.31 -12.76 -8.59
C ASP A 112 6.67 -12.56 -7.88
N ASP A 113 7.33 -11.42 -8.09
CA ASP A 113 8.70 -11.12 -7.66
C ASP A 113 8.78 -10.48 -6.26
N TRP A 114 7.71 -10.55 -5.46
CA TRP A 114 7.75 -10.05 -4.09
C TRP A 114 8.60 -10.97 -3.21
N LEU A 115 9.85 -10.57 -3.01
CA LEU A 115 10.83 -11.17 -2.09
C LEU A 115 10.22 -11.44 -0.71
N VAL A 116 10.53 -12.61 -0.16
CA VAL A 116 10.30 -12.89 1.27
C VAL A 116 11.30 -12.11 2.13
N ARG A 117 11.07 -12.03 3.45
CA ARG A 117 11.86 -11.20 4.37
C ARG A 117 13.36 -11.41 4.22
N ASP A 118 13.83 -12.64 4.25
CA ASP A 118 15.26 -12.94 4.23
C ASP A 118 15.90 -12.56 2.88
N GLU A 119 15.19 -12.75 1.77
CA GLU A 119 15.64 -12.31 0.45
C GLU A 119 15.68 -10.79 0.34
N PHE A 120 14.64 -10.12 0.84
CA PHE A 120 14.57 -8.67 0.88
C PHE A 120 15.71 -8.09 1.74
N LEU A 121 15.93 -8.63 2.94
CA LEU A 121 16.99 -8.16 3.84
C LEU A 121 18.38 -8.45 3.28
N ARG A 122 18.58 -9.56 2.55
CA ARG A 122 19.82 -9.79 1.78
C ARG A 122 19.99 -8.74 0.68
N CYS A 123 18.94 -8.45 -0.09
CA CYS A 123 18.95 -7.41 -1.13
C CYS A 123 19.25 -6.01 -0.56
N ALA A 124 18.73 -5.71 0.62
CA ALA A 124 18.84 -4.41 1.28
C ALA A 124 20.03 -4.28 2.24
N ASN A 125 20.85 -5.33 2.42
CA ASN A 125 21.81 -5.41 3.53
C ASN A 125 22.77 -4.22 3.59
N ASP A 126 23.39 -3.86 2.48
CA ASP A 126 24.31 -2.71 2.42
C ASP A 126 23.65 -1.39 2.84
N PHE A 127 22.40 -1.19 2.43
CA PHE A 127 21.63 -0.01 2.81
C PHE A 127 21.23 -0.06 4.29
N VAL A 128 20.88 -1.23 4.82
CA VAL A 128 20.60 -1.41 6.25
C VAL A 128 21.82 -1.06 7.10
N GLN A 129 23.02 -1.51 6.70
CA GLN A 129 24.27 -1.16 7.40
C GLN A 129 24.51 0.35 7.36
N TRP A 130 24.43 0.97 6.18
CA TRP A 130 24.59 2.40 6.02
C TRP A 130 23.57 3.21 6.83
N LEU A 131 22.31 2.78 6.84
CA LEU A 131 21.25 3.46 7.59
C LEU A 131 21.41 3.30 9.10
N ARG A 132 22.00 2.18 9.56
CA ARG A 132 22.33 1.97 10.97
C ARG A 132 23.37 2.97 11.46
N ASP A 133 24.40 3.27 10.67
CA ASP A 133 25.35 4.34 11.00
C ASP A 133 24.64 5.71 11.02
N GLY A 134 23.67 5.90 10.10
CA GLY A 134 22.77 7.04 10.04
C GLY A 134 21.90 7.28 11.28
N LEU A 135 21.75 6.29 12.18
CA LEU A 135 21.01 6.45 13.44
C LEU A 135 21.62 7.57 14.29
N GLU A 136 22.94 7.57 14.44
CA GLU A 136 23.68 8.55 15.24
C GLU A 136 24.33 9.64 14.38
N ARG A 137 24.64 9.34 13.11
CA ARG A 137 25.25 10.32 12.21
C ARG A 137 24.95 10.02 10.74
N LEU A 138 24.20 10.89 10.10
CA LEU A 138 24.07 10.93 8.66
C LEU A 138 25.33 11.57 8.03
N PRO A 139 25.69 11.16 6.81
CA PRO A 139 26.81 11.72 6.05
C PRO A 139 26.51 13.11 5.45
N PHE A 140 25.33 13.65 5.72
CA PHE A 140 24.87 14.98 5.33
C PHE A 140 23.99 15.56 6.43
N GLU A 141 23.90 16.88 6.49
CA GLU A 141 22.88 17.56 7.29
C GLU A 141 21.61 17.74 6.44
N HIS A 142 20.48 17.28 6.95
CA HIS A 142 19.18 17.54 6.33
C HIS A 142 18.53 18.76 6.96
N GLY A 143 17.86 19.60 6.18
CA GLY A 143 17.11 20.71 6.73
C GLY A 143 16.07 21.32 5.79
N TYR A 144 15.09 22.00 6.39
CA TYR A 144 14.02 22.71 5.68
C TYR A 144 13.40 23.81 6.56
N LYS A 145 12.67 24.74 5.93
CA LYS A 145 11.85 25.72 6.65
C LYS A 145 10.42 25.20 6.83
N TRP A 146 9.86 25.35 8.03
CA TRP A 146 8.48 24.97 8.31
C TRP A 146 7.50 25.78 7.47
N VAL A 147 6.71 25.12 6.62
CA VAL A 147 5.71 25.82 5.77
C VAL A 147 4.43 26.18 6.51
N LYS A 148 4.20 25.56 7.67
CA LYS A 148 3.10 25.84 8.59
C LYS A 148 3.66 25.95 10.02
N GLY A 149 3.19 26.94 10.76
CA GLY A 149 3.43 27.03 12.21
C GLY A 149 2.38 26.27 13.02
N CYS A 150 2.61 26.18 14.32
CA CYS A 150 1.66 25.65 15.30
C CYS A 150 1.59 26.59 16.51
N ARG A 151 0.42 27.20 16.74
CA ARG A 151 0.20 28.08 17.89
C ARG A 151 0.29 27.33 19.23
N LYS A 152 -0.19 26.08 19.28
CA LYS A 152 -0.24 25.25 20.49
C LYS A 152 1.14 25.02 21.13
N CYS A 153 2.19 24.92 20.32
CA CYS A 153 3.55 24.68 20.79
C CYS A 153 4.54 25.80 20.42
N GLY A 154 4.06 26.94 19.92
CA GLY A 154 4.90 28.08 19.55
C GLY A 154 5.75 27.91 18.28
N LEU A 155 5.59 26.83 17.50
CA LEU A 155 6.32 26.65 16.25
C LEU A 155 5.94 27.74 15.24
N ARG A 156 6.91 28.49 14.75
CA ARG A 156 6.66 29.57 13.78
C ARG A 156 6.83 29.06 12.36
N LYS A 157 6.00 29.57 11.44
CA LYS A 157 6.24 29.40 10.00
C LYS A 157 7.59 30.00 9.66
N GLY A 158 8.39 29.31 8.86
CA GLY A 158 9.73 29.74 8.48
C GLY A 158 10.83 29.34 9.47
N SER A 159 10.48 28.82 10.66
CA SER A 159 11.48 28.22 11.57
C SER A 159 12.27 27.14 10.84
N LEU A 160 13.56 27.05 11.17
CA LEU A 160 14.46 26.08 10.58
C LEU A 160 14.34 24.74 11.32
N PHE A 161 14.20 23.65 10.56
CA PHE A 161 14.48 22.31 11.01
C PHE A 161 15.82 21.89 10.40
N THR A 162 16.70 21.32 11.21
CA THR A 162 17.88 20.58 10.75
C THR A 162 18.01 19.27 11.51
N ALA A 163 18.67 18.28 10.92
CA ALA A 163 19.08 17.07 11.59
C ALA A 163 20.32 16.49 10.90
N GLY A 164 21.38 16.25 11.67
CA GLY A 164 22.57 15.52 11.27
C GLY A 164 22.48 14.03 11.55
N SER A 165 21.40 13.54 12.16
CA SER A 165 21.16 12.12 12.45
C SER A 165 19.66 11.79 12.55
N LEU A 166 19.32 10.51 12.48
CA LEU A 166 17.94 10.07 12.72
C LEU A 166 17.53 10.26 14.18
N TRP A 167 18.46 10.08 15.12
CA TRP A 167 18.21 10.37 16.53
C TRP A 167 17.86 11.84 16.75
N GLU A 168 18.58 12.77 16.12
CA GLU A 168 18.27 14.20 16.21
C GLU A 168 16.92 14.53 15.56
N ALA A 169 16.62 13.93 14.40
CA ALA A 169 15.33 14.09 13.74
C ALA A 169 14.17 13.60 14.63
N PHE A 170 14.34 12.47 15.32
CA PHE A 170 13.40 11.96 16.32
C PHE A 170 13.22 12.92 17.50
N ARG A 171 14.32 13.42 18.09
CA ARG A 171 14.25 14.37 19.22
C ARG A 171 13.52 15.67 18.87
N LYS A 172 13.52 16.03 17.60
CA LYS A 172 12.80 17.19 17.04
C LYS A 172 11.39 16.83 16.53
N TYR A 173 10.87 15.65 16.84
CA TYR A 173 9.56 15.20 16.40
C TYR A 173 8.47 16.23 16.72
N HIS A 174 7.63 16.49 15.71
CA HIS A 174 6.55 17.43 15.81
C HIS A 174 5.33 16.99 14.99
N TRP A 175 4.22 16.71 15.69
CA TRP A 175 2.91 16.44 15.09
C TRP A 175 1.82 17.20 15.84
N PRO A 176 1.30 18.32 15.30
CA PRO A 176 0.29 19.11 15.98
C PRO A 176 -1.06 18.40 15.93
N SER A 177 -1.42 17.75 17.03
CA SER A 177 -2.66 16.97 17.18
C SER A 177 -3.43 17.36 18.44
N SER A 178 -4.59 16.73 18.64
CA SER A 178 -5.41 16.87 19.85
C SER A 178 -4.62 16.53 21.11
N CYS A 179 -3.83 15.44 21.09
CA CYS A 179 -3.09 14.96 22.26
C CYS A 179 -1.83 15.76 22.61
N GLY A 180 -1.28 16.55 21.68
CA GLY A 180 0.00 17.23 21.92
C GLY A 180 0.70 17.58 20.62
N CYS A 181 1.98 17.94 20.76
CA CYS A 181 2.85 18.24 19.62
C CYS A 181 4.12 17.42 19.62
N GLY A 182 4.59 16.98 20.79
CA GLY A 182 5.80 16.18 20.94
C GLY A 182 5.54 14.68 20.84
N TYR A 183 6.64 13.93 20.86
CA TYR A 183 6.60 12.47 20.73
C TYR A 183 5.98 11.82 21.96
N ARG A 184 6.37 12.25 23.17
CA ARG A 184 5.92 11.64 24.42
C ARG A 184 4.40 11.67 24.58
N GLU A 185 3.77 12.82 24.33
CA GLU A 185 2.33 12.97 24.42
C GLU A 185 1.62 12.13 23.35
N THR A 186 2.22 12.07 22.16
CA THR A 186 1.72 11.22 21.06
C THR A 186 1.83 9.74 21.41
N ALA A 187 2.95 9.30 21.99
CA ALA A 187 3.19 7.90 22.37
C ALA A 187 2.21 7.45 23.45
N ILE A 188 1.98 8.26 24.49
CA ILE A 188 0.99 7.98 25.55
C ILE A 188 -0.41 7.82 24.94
N TYR A 189 -0.82 8.77 24.10
CA TYR A 189 -2.14 8.76 23.48
C TYR A 189 -2.34 7.57 22.53
N LEU A 190 -1.35 7.29 21.67
CA LEU A 190 -1.41 6.15 20.76
C LEU A 190 -1.32 4.81 21.50
N GLY A 191 -0.61 4.74 22.63
CA GLY A 191 -0.56 3.58 23.50
C GLY A 191 -1.93 3.23 24.08
N ASP A 192 -2.66 4.22 24.61
CA ASP A 192 -4.04 4.04 25.06
C ASP A 192 -4.96 3.58 23.92
N LEU A 193 -4.89 4.26 22.77
CA LEU A 193 -5.68 3.88 21.59
C LEU A 193 -5.38 2.46 21.12
N ALA A 194 -4.11 2.06 21.09
CA ALA A 194 -3.70 0.71 20.71
C ALA A 194 -4.30 -0.34 21.66
N GLN A 195 -4.21 -0.12 22.97
CA GLN A 195 -4.80 -1.04 23.95
C GLN A 195 -6.32 -1.16 23.78
N ARG A 196 -7.02 -0.02 23.64
CA ARG A 196 -8.47 0.00 23.42
C ARG A 196 -8.87 -0.67 22.11
N LEU A 197 -8.13 -0.44 21.02
CA LEU A 197 -8.34 -1.08 19.72
C LEU A 197 -8.16 -2.59 19.79
N LYS A 198 -7.05 -3.06 20.37
CA LYS A 198 -6.75 -4.48 20.54
C LYS A 198 -7.86 -5.18 21.36
N ARG A 199 -8.32 -4.56 22.46
CA ARG A 199 -9.44 -5.08 23.29
C ARG A 199 -10.76 -5.11 22.52
N ALA A 200 -11.10 -4.05 21.81
CA ALA A 200 -12.35 -3.98 21.04
C ALA A 200 -12.38 -5.03 19.92
N LEU A 201 -11.25 -5.24 19.23
CA LEU A 201 -11.13 -6.27 18.20
C LEU A 201 -11.22 -7.68 18.79
N ALA A 202 -10.53 -7.95 19.91
CA ALA A 202 -10.58 -9.25 20.59
C ALA A 202 -11.99 -9.60 21.10
N ALA A 203 -12.71 -8.62 21.63
CA ALA A 203 -14.09 -8.78 22.09
C ALA A 203 -15.13 -8.74 20.95
N SER A 204 -14.69 -8.60 19.68
CA SER A 204 -15.58 -8.38 18.52
C SER A 204 -16.59 -7.24 18.73
N ASN A 205 -16.23 -6.22 19.51
CA ASN A 205 -17.12 -5.10 19.82
C ASN A 205 -17.16 -4.12 18.66
N GLN A 206 -18.11 -4.32 17.76
CA GLN A 206 -18.24 -3.59 16.50
C GLN A 206 -18.40 -2.07 16.66
N ASN A 207 -19.13 -1.62 17.68
CA ASN A 207 -19.39 -0.20 17.91
C ASN A 207 -18.14 0.50 18.44
N VAL A 208 -17.49 -0.11 19.43
CA VAL A 208 -16.26 0.45 20.01
C VAL A 208 -15.13 0.43 18.97
N LEU A 209 -14.98 -0.64 18.20
CA LEU A 209 -13.98 -0.72 17.13
C LEU A 209 -14.18 0.39 16.08
N ALA A 210 -15.43 0.61 15.63
CA ALA A 210 -15.74 1.67 14.68
C ALA A 210 -15.35 3.06 15.20
N VAL A 211 -15.73 3.39 16.44
CA VAL A 211 -15.38 4.67 17.08
C VAL A 211 -13.86 4.86 17.17
N LEU A 212 -13.14 3.84 17.61
CA LEU A 212 -11.68 3.90 17.76
C LEU A 212 -10.96 4.03 16.42
N ILE A 213 -11.45 3.37 15.36
CA ILE A 213 -10.92 3.57 14.01
C ILE A 213 -11.08 5.03 13.58
N LEU A 214 -12.25 5.63 13.78
CA LEU A 214 -12.47 7.05 13.48
C LEU A 214 -11.58 7.97 14.32
N GLU A 215 -11.35 7.63 15.59
CA GLU A 215 -10.45 8.35 16.50
C GLU A 215 -9.00 8.36 16.00
N VAL A 216 -8.50 7.22 15.50
CA VAL A 216 -7.18 7.12 14.85
C VAL A 216 -7.11 7.97 13.57
N LEU A 217 -8.14 7.91 12.73
CA LEU A 217 -8.19 8.70 11.50
C LEU A 217 -8.24 10.21 11.79
N SER A 218 -8.92 10.60 12.88
CA SER A 218 -9.00 11.98 13.34
C SER A 218 -7.63 12.46 13.82
N TRP A 219 -6.97 11.70 14.69
CA TRP A 219 -5.59 11.99 15.13
C TRP A 219 -4.62 12.12 13.96
N GLY A 220 -4.74 11.23 12.97
CA GLY A 220 -3.91 11.24 11.76
C GLY A 220 -4.23 12.37 10.77
N GLY A 221 -5.23 13.21 11.05
CA GLY A 221 -5.64 14.32 10.20
C GLY A 221 -6.27 13.90 8.86
N VAL A 222 -6.85 12.69 8.80
CA VAL A 222 -7.41 12.09 7.57
C VAL A 222 -8.87 11.66 7.69
N ALA A 223 -9.51 11.85 8.84
CA ALA A 223 -10.94 11.54 9.04
C ALA A 223 -11.84 12.22 7.99
N HIS A 224 -11.60 13.49 7.66
CA HIS A 224 -12.38 14.25 6.69
C HIS A 224 -12.16 13.83 5.22
N ARG A 225 -11.14 13.02 4.92
CA ARG A 225 -10.83 12.60 3.54
C ARG A 225 -11.67 11.39 3.15
N GLN A 226 -12.63 11.58 2.25
CA GLN A 226 -13.58 10.52 1.84
C GLN A 226 -12.89 9.28 1.23
N TYR A 227 -11.79 9.49 0.49
CA TYR A 227 -11.05 8.41 -0.18
C TYR A 227 -10.04 7.67 0.71
N VAL A 228 -9.86 8.11 1.96
CA VAL A 228 -8.95 7.45 2.94
C VAL A 228 -9.79 6.58 3.87
N ALA A 229 -9.37 5.35 4.06
CA ALA A 229 -10.11 4.31 4.77
C ALA A 229 -11.55 4.15 4.23
N SER A 230 -11.77 4.39 2.93
CA SER A 230 -13.11 4.45 2.32
C SER A 230 -13.95 3.19 2.54
N THR A 231 -13.43 1.99 2.27
CA THR A 231 -14.18 0.74 2.50
C THR A 231 -14.52 0.56 3.99
N TRP A 232 -13.59 0.82 4.90
CA TRP A 232 -13.88 0.77 6.34
C TRP A 232 -14.88 1.82 6.79
N LYS A 233 -14.81 3.07 6.30
CA LYS A 233 -15.81 4.12 6.58
C LYS A 233 -17.20 3.69 6.11
N TYR A 234 -17.29 3.14 4.90
CA TYR A 234 -18.53 2.58 4.38
C TYR A 234 -19.08 1.47 5.30
N LEU A 235 -18.24 0.54 5.76
CA LEU A 235 -18.68 -0.53 6.68
C LEU A 235 -19.03 0.01 8.08
N ILE A 236 -18.37 1.06 8.57
CA ILE A 236 -18.76 1.72 9.83
C ILE A 236 -20.21 2.22 9.76
N ASP A 237 -20.60 2.78 8.61
CA ASP A 237 -21.94 3.33 8.41
C ASP A 237 -22.99 2.26 8.08
N THR A 238 -22.60 1.21 7.36
CA THR A 238 -23.55 0.24 6.79
C THR A 238 -23.59 -1.12 7.47
N ASP A 239 -22.44 -1.65 7.91
CA ASP A 239 -22.32 -3.02 8.42
C ASP A 239 -21.08 -3.18 9.31
N LYS A 240 -21.23 -2.75 10.58
CA LYS A 240 -20.14 -2.80 11.56
C LYS A 240 -19.70 -4.23 11.89
N GLN A 241 -20.55 -5.23 11.67
CA GLN A 241 -20.18 -6.63 11.85
C GLN A 241 -19.18 -7.06 10.77
N LYS A 242 -19.46 -6.73 9.50
CA LYS A 242 -18.49 -6.93 8.40
C LYS A 242 -17.22 -6.13 8.59
N LEU A 243 -17.27 -4.94 9.19
CA LEU A 243 -16.07 -4.19 9.57
C LEU A 243 -15.17 -5.02 10.50
N VAL A 244 -15.72 -5.56 11.59
CA VAL A 244 -14.96 -6.37 12.56
C VAL A 244 -14.31 -7.57 11.87
N LEU A 245 -15.08 -8.31 11.07
CA LEU A 245 -14.57 -9.47 10.32
C LEU A 245 -13.44 -9.08 9.35
N SER A 246 -13.62 -7.96 8.64
CA SER A 246 -12.61 -7.45 7.70
C SER A 246 -11.33 -7.02 8.41
N VAL A 247 -11.44 -6.26 9.50
CA VAL A 247 -10.28 -5.81 10.29
C VAL A 247 -9.56 -7.01 10.90
N HIS A 248 -10.30 -7.97 11.47
CA HIS A 248 -9.74 -9.17 12.07
C HIS A 248 -8.96 -10.00 11.03
N ALA A 249 -9.57 -10.29 9.87
CA ALA A 249 -8.93 -11.06 8.81
C ALA A 249 -7.65 -10.37 8.28
N GLN A 250 -7.69 -9.05 8.05
CA GLN A 250 -6.53 -8.31 7.58
C GLN A 250 -5.42 -8.24 8.63
N VAL A 251 -5.76 -8.01 9.91
CA VAL A 251 -4.77 -8.00 11.00
C VAL A 251 -4.11 -9.36 11.17
N THR A 252 -4.87 -10.45 11.13
CA THR A 252 -4.32 -11.81 11.24
C THR A 252 -3.37 -12.12 10.08
N LEU A 253 -3.76 -11.82 8.85
CA LEU A 253 -2.93 -12.02 7.67
C LEU A 253 -1.63 -11.19 7.71
N LEU A 254 -1.72 -9.91 8.10
CA LEU A 254 -0.56 -9.03 8.18
C LEU A 254 0.40 -9.45 9.31
N LYS A 255 -0.12 -9.92 10.45
CA LYS A 255 0.68 -10.51 11.53
C LYS A 255 1.43 -11.74 11.03
N ASP A 256 0.74 -12.63 10.32
CA ASP A 256 1.34 -13.84 9.76
C ASP A 256 2.49 -13.49 8.79
N ILE A 257 2.26 -12.56 7.86
CA ILE A 257 3.30 -12.09 6.93
C ILE A 257 4.49 -11.49 7.68
N LEU A 258 4.27 -10.61 8.66
CA LEU A 258 5.36 -9.97 9.40
C LEU A 258 6.19 -10.98 10.19
N ASN A 259 5.53 -11.91 10.88
CA ASN A 259 6.17 -12.89 11.76
C ASN A 259 6.94 -13.95 10.96
N THR A 260 6.28 -14.57 9.98
CA THR A 260 6.89 -15.62 9.15
C THR A 260 7.89 -15.06 8.16
N GLY A 261 7.72 -13.78 7.76
CA GLY A 261 8.49 -13.19 6.68
C GLY A 261 8.07 -13.67 5.29
N VAL A 262 6.98 -14.43 5.18
CA VAL A 262 6.54 -15.10 3.95
C VAL A 262 5.20 -14.54 3.51
N TRP A 263 5.01 -14.43 2.20
CA TRP A 263 3.75 -13.99 1.61
C TRP A 263 2.79 -15.17 1.39
N PRO A 264 1.46 -14.96 1.45
CA PRO A 264 0.51 -16.03 1.17
C PRO A 264 0.65 -16.54 -0.26
N ARG A 265 0.57 -17.86 -0.45
CA ARG A 265 0.60 -18.50 -1.78
C ARG A 265 -0.47 -17.92 -2.71
N ASN A 266 -1.69 -17.75 -2.20
CA ASN A 266 -2.74 -17.07 -2.94
C ASN A 266 -2.58 -15.55 -2.83
N ARG A 267 -1.83 -14.95 -3.75
CA ARG A 267 -1.58 -13.49 -3.79
C ARG A 267 -2.84 -12.65 -4.01
N LYS A 268 -3.93 -13.22 -4.57
CA LYS A 268 -5.20 -12.50 -4.76
C LYS A 268 -5.81 -12.02 -3.43
N ILE A 269 -5.50 -12.67 -2.30
CA ILE A 269 -5.97 -12.20 -0.99
C ILE A 269 -5.37 -10.83 -0.62
N LEU A 270 -4.20 -10.49 -1.14
CA LEU A 270 -3.50 -9.24 -0.83
C LEU A 270 -4.19 -8.02 -1.47
N SER A 271 -4.92 -8.20 -2.57
CA SER A 271 -5.72 -7.12 -3.17
C SER A 271 -6.97 -6.79 -2.36
N GLN A 272 -7.37 -7.66 -1.44
CA GLN A 272 -8.49 -7.43 -0.52
C GLN A 272 -8.08 -6.61 0.71
N ILE A 273 -6.77 -6.43 0.94
CA ILE A 273 -6.26 -5.60 2.03
C ILE A 273 -6.44 -4.14 1.66
N GLN A 274 -7.20 -3.42 2.48
CA GLN A 274 -7.34 -1.97 2.34
C GLN A 274 -6.10 -1.29 2.93
N ILE A 275 -5.20 -0.84 2.07
CA ILE A 275 -3.97 -0.15 2.50
C ILE A 275 -3.91 1.29 1.95
N ASP A 276 -3.97 2.26 2.86
CA ASP A 276 -3.80 3.67 2.58
C ASP A 276 -3.24 4.42 3.81
N SER A 277 -3.08 5.75 3.72
CA SER A 277 -2.47 6.54 4.80
C SER A 277 -3.23 6.51 6.13
N GLY A 278 -4.51 6.13 6.11
CA GLY A 278 -5.35 5.98 7.29
C GLY A 278 -5.27 4.57 7.84
N THR A 279 -5.46 3.55 7.00
CA THR A 279 -5.44 2.15 7.48
C THR A 279 -4.06 1.73 7.97
N THR A 280 -2.96 2.24 7.41
CA THR A 280 -1.61 1.99 7.96
C THR A 280 -1.47 2.46 9.40
N LYS A 281 -2.16 3.54 9.80
CA LYS A 281 -2.19 4.02 11.19
C LYS A 281 -2.89 3.02 12.10
N VAL A 282 -4.07 2.56 11.69
CA VAL A 282 -4.82 1.57 12.47
C VAL A 282 -4.05 0.26 12.59
N PHE A 283 -3.48 -0.25 11.49
CA PHE A 283 -2.67 -1.46 11.52
C PHE A 283 -1.46 -1.32 12.42
N SER A 284 -0.76 -0.18 12.39
CA SER A 284 0.40 0.06 13.27
C SER A 284 0.08 0.06 14.77
N LEU A 285 -1.20 0.21 15.15
CA LEU A 285 -1.65 0.14 16.55
C LEU A 285 -2.17 -1.26 16.93
N LEU A 286 -2.56 -2.07 15.93
CA LEU A 286 -3.08 -3.42 16.13
C LEU A 286 -2.00 -4.51 15.98
N ILE A 287 -0.91 -4.20 15.29
CA ILE A 287 0.13 -5.14 14.88
C ILE A 287 1.49 -4.61 15.34
N ASP A 288 2.12 -5.36 16.23
CA ASP A 288 3.46 -5.04 16.71
C ASP A 288 4.47 -5.23 15.57
N GLY A 289 5.46 -4.35 15.48
CA GLY A 289 6.41 -4.34 14.36
C GLY A 289 5.90 -3.71 13.05
N PHE A 290 4.63 -3.32 12.95
CA PHE A 290 4.06 -2.67 11.75
C PHE A 290 4.14 -1.14 11.85
N ILE A 291 4.76 -0.47 10.88
CA ILE A 291 4.95 0.99 10.90
C ILE A 291 3.81 1.77 10.23
N ILE A 292 3.59 3.03 10.62
CA ILE A 292 2.82 4.02 9.87
C ILE A 292 3.59 4.39 8.62
N TYR A 293 3.25 3.72 7.53
CA TYR A 293 3.79 4.05 6.21
C TYR A 293 2.92 5.07 5.50
N ASP A 294 3.14 6.34 5.81
CA ASP A 294 2.52 7.47 5.11
C ASP A 294 3.46 8.09 4.05
N GLY A 295 2.97 9.12 3.37
CA GLY A 295 3.77 9.77 2.32
C GLY A 295 5.07 10.40 2.82
N ARG A 296 5.15 10.85 4.08
CA ARG A 296 6.39 11.41 4.62
C ARG A 296 7.41 10.31 4.85
N VAL A 297 7.02 9.24 5.56
CA VAL A 297 7.91 8.11 5.85
C VAL A 297 8.42 7.48 4.55
N ALA A 298 7.52 7.27 3.58
CA ALA A 298 7.88 6.69 2.29
C ALA A 298 8.85 7.58 1.49
N SER A 299 8.57 8.90 1.40
CA SER A 299 9.48 9.85 0.77
C SER A 299 10.83 9.93 1.49
N ALA A 300 10.87 9.85 2.83
CA ALA A 300 12.11 9.86 3.60
C ALA A 300 12.97 8.63 3.30
N LEU A 301 12.37 7.43 3.24
CA LEU A 301 13.09 6.22 2.87
C LEU A 301 13.65 6.30 1.45
N ALA A 302 12.84 6.71 0.48
CA ALA A 302 13.30 6.92 -0.89
C ALA A 302 14.44 7.96 -0.97
N TYR A 303 14.35 9.05 -0.19
CA TYR A 303 15.41 10.05 -0.09
C TYR A 303 16.71 9.47 0.48
N LEU A 304 16.63 8.67 1.54
CA LEU A 304 17.78 8.04 2.17
C LEU A 304 18.44 7.01 1.24
N VAL A 305 17.63 6.21 0.54
CA VAL A 305 18.13 5.28 -0.51
C VAL A 305 18.87 6.06 -1.60
N ARG A 306 18.34 7.21 -2.04
CA ARG A 306 19.04 8.08 -3.00
C ARG A 306 20.38 8.56 -2.43
N LYS A 307 20.40 9.04 -1.18
CA LYS A 307 21.63 9.55 -0.56
C LYS A 307 22.71 8.50 -0.42
N TRP A 308 22.33 7.29 -0.01
CA TRP A 308 23.19 6.13 -0.03
C TRP A 308 23.74 5.80 -1.44
N ALA A 309 22.89 5.85 -2.47
CA ALA A 309 23.32 5.64 -3.85
C ALA A 309 24.26 6.75 -4.37
N GLU A 310 24.00 8.01 -4.02
CA GLU A 310 24.89 9.14 -4.33
C GLU A 310 26.27 8.96 -3.70
N GLU A 311 26.36 8.40 -2.49
CA GLU A 311 27.66 8.08 -1.87
C GLU A 311 28.40 6.96 -2.57
N LYS A 312 27.71 5.88 -2.93
CA LYS A 312 28.30 4.81 -3.75
C LYS A 312 28.81 5.34 -5.09
N GLN A 313 28.06 6.25 -5.70
CA GLN A 313 28.45 6.91 -6.94
C GLN A 313 29.70 7.78 -6.82
N ARG A 314 29.96 8.41 -5.67
CA ARG A 314 31.16 9.24 -5.46
C ARG A 314 32.45 8.42 -5.27
N GLN A 315 32.36 7.09 -5.17
CA GLN A 315 33.53 6.23 -5.06
C GLN A 315 34.36 6.24 -6.36
N PRO A 316 35.69 5.97 -6.32
CA PRO A 316 36.57 6.11 -7.48
C PRO A 316 36.14 5.37 -8.75
N ASN A 317 35.39 4.26 -8.61
CA ASN A 317 34.90 3.44 -9.71
C ASN A 317 33.39 3.65 -9.99
N GLY A 318 32.84 4.77 -9.57
CA GLY A 318 31.42 5.04 -9.70
C GLY A 318 30.96 5.29 -11.14
N VAL A 319 29.89 4.61 -11.56
CA VAL A 319 29.12 4.93 -12.78
C VAL A 319 28.22 6.17 -12.60
N PRO A 320 27.94 6.94 -13.67
CA PRO A 320 27.19 8.21 -13.60
C PRO A 320 25.69 8.12 -13.31
N ARG A 321 25.05 6.95 -13.45
CA ARG A 321 23.60 6.80 -13.23
C ARG A 321 23.30 6.30 -11.82
N LEU A 322 22.43 6.99 -11.08
CA LEU A 322 22.05 6.60 -9.72
C LEU A 322 21.23 5.30 -9.71
N SER A 323 20.42 5.09 -10.75
CA SER A 323 19.63 3.87 -10.95
C SER A 323 20.46 2.58 -10.91
N SER A 324 21.74 2.63 -11.28
CA SER A 324 22.66 1.47 -11.23
C SER A 324 23.02 1.01 -9.81
N TYR A 325 22.84 1.85 -8.79
CA TYR A 325 23.15 1.53 -7.39
C TYR A 325 21.92 1.20 -6.55
N ILE A 326 20.72 1.50 -7.06
CA ILE A 326 19.47 1.31 -6.33
C ILE A 326 18.83 0.02 -6.81
N PRO A 327 18.87 -1.08 -6.04
CA PRO A 327 18.16 -2.29 -6.38
C PRO A 327 16.64 -2.07 -6.34
N ASP A 328 15.91 -2.81 -7.17
CA ASP A 328 14.46 -2.72 -7.30
C ASP A 328 13.72 -2.87 -5.95
N CYS A 329 14.27 -3.71 -5.06
CA CYS A 329 13.74 -3.94 -3.72
C CYS A 329 13.72 -2.67 -2.84
N LEU A 330 14.59 -1.69 -3.12
CA LEU A 330 14.70 -0.41 -2.39
C LEU A 330 14.03 0.77 -3.10
N ARG A 331 13.35 0.56 -4.24
CA ARG A 331 12.59 1.61 -4.94
C ARG A 331 11.22 1.83 -4.28
N PHE A 332 11.25 2.36 -3.07
CA PHE A 332 10.06 2.78 -2.33
C PHE A 332 9.30 3.87 -3.09
N SER A 333 7.97 3.84 -3.03
CA SER A 333 7.17 4.91 -3.60
C SER A 333 7.31 6.19 -2.79
N ARG A 334 7.17 7.34 -3.44
CA ARG A 334 7.20 8.67 -2.83
C ARG A 334 5.83 9.30 -2.74
N ALA A 335 5.65 10.28 -1.86
CA ALA A 335 4.45 11.10 -1.85
C ALA A 335 4.23 11.84 -3.18
N THR A 336 2.98 12.23 -3.44
CA THR A 336 2.62 12.96 -4.66
C THR A 336 2.96 14.45 -4.59
N GLU A 337 3.16 15.01 -3.41
CA GLU A 337 3.52 16.42 -3.25
C GLU A 337 4.98 16.68 -3.63
N SER A 338 5.20 17.68 -4.50
CA SER A 338 6.53 18.04 -5.04
C SER A 338 7.58 18.32 -3.97
N LYS A 339 7.19 18.98 -2.88
CA LYS A 339 8.11 19.26 -1.76
C LYS A 339 8.68 18.01 -1.08
N ARG A 340 8.09 16.84 -1.33
CA ARG A 340 8.52 15.53 -0.81
C ARG A 340 9.02 14.63 -1.93
N ASP A 341 9.39 15.19 -3.07
CA ASP A 341 9.97 14.43 -4.17
C ASP A 341 11.46 14.17 -3.88
N PRO A 342 11.89 12.92 -3.67
CA PRO A 342 13.30 12.58 -3.54
C PRO A 342 14.01 12.52 -4.88
N ASN A 343 13.31 12.46 -6.02
CA ASN A 343 13.95 12.24 -7.32
C ASN A 343 14.86 13.43 -7.69
N PRO A 344 16.07 13.17 -8.20
CA PRO A 344 16.84 14.20 -8.86
C PRO A 344 16.12 14.66 -10.15
N PRO A 345 16.40 15.88 -10.65
CA PRO A 345 15.74 16.39 -11.87
C PRO A 345 15.87 15.48 -13.10
N GLU A 346 16.99 14.74 -13.20
CA GLU A 346 17.38 13.97 -14.39
C GLU A 346 16.93 12.49 -14.38
N GLU A 347 16.46 11.95 -13.24
CA GLU A 347 16.07 10.54 -13.11
C GLU A 347 14.78 10.36 -12.30
N ASP A 348 13.80 9.62 -12.82
CA ASP A 348 12.58 9.20 -12.10
C ASP A 348 12.82 7.86 -11.39
N LEU A 349 13.57 7.90 -10.29
CA LEU A 349 14.02 6.71 -9.55
C LEU A 349 12.92 6.07 -8.70
N PHE A 350 12.08 6.90 -8.09
CA PHE A 350 11.06 6.49 -7.13
C PHE A 350 9.66 6.81 -7.67
N PRO A 351 8.78 5.80 -7.80
CA PRO A 351 7.44 5.99 -8.35
C PRO A 351 6.53 6.74 -7.38
N LYS A 352 5.50 7.41 -7.88
CA LYS A 352 4.48 8.02 -7.01
C LYS A 352 3.66 6.96 -6.30
N MET A 353 3.41 7.18 -5.02
CA MET A 353 2.61 6.31 -4.17
C MET A 353 1.17 6.22 -4.67
N SER A 354 0.72 4.98 -4.84
CA SER A 354 -0.68 4.58 -5.04
C SER A 354 -1.19 3.86 -3.80
N ASN A 355 -2.51 3.69 -3.70
CA ASN A 355 -3.10 2.76 -2.73
C ASN A 355 -3.14 1.35 -3.36
N GLY A 356 -3.17 0.30 -2.53
CA GLY A 356 -3.28 -1.08 -2.98
C GLY A 356 -2.02 -1.94 -2.75
N PRO A 357 -1.91 -3.10 -3.41
CA PRO A 357 -0.92 -4.13 -3.09
C PRO A 357 0.53 -3.64 -3.04
N GLN A 358 0.93 -2.74 -3.94
CA GLN A 358 2.28 -2.19 -3.95
C GLN A 358 2.61 -1.44 -2.66
N ARG A 359 1.69 -0.62 -2.15
CA ARG A 359 1.87 0.10 -0.89
C ARG A 359 1.92 -0.85 0.29
N LEU A 360 1.15 -1.94 0.26
CA LEU A 360 1.23 -3.00 1.26
C LEU A 360 2.63 -3.63 1.27
N ARG A 361 3.13 -4.04 0.10
CA ARG A 361 4.49 -4.59 -0.05
C ARG A 361 5.53 -3.66 0.55
N GLU A 362 5.49 -2.40 0.16
CA GLU A 362 6.44 -1.40 0.65
C GLU A 362 6.33 -1.14 2.15
N ASN A 363 5.13 -1.14 2.73
CA ASN A 363 4.96 -0.99 4.17
C ASN A 363 5.55 -2.17 4.94
N ILE A 364 5.35 -3.40 4.46
CA ILE A 364 5.94 -4.61 5.06
C ILE A 364 7.46 -4.58 4.93
N TYR A 365 7.99 -4.23 3.76
CA TYR A 365 9.44 -4.11 3.53
C TYR A 365 10.05 -3.03 4.41
N ALA A 366 9.43 -1.85 4.50
CA ALA A 366 9.88 -0.80 5.39
C ALA A 366 9.84 -1.24 6.85
N SER A 367 8.82 -2.00 7.27
CA SER A 367 8.73 -2.55 8.63
C SER A 367 9.88 -3.52 8.94
N TRP A 368 10.18 -4.45 8.03
CA TRP A 368 11.32 -5.37 8.17
C TRP A 368 12.66 -4.64 8.14
N LEU A 369 12.82 -3.68 7.24
CA LEU A 369 14.04 -2.89 7.08
C LEU A 369 14.36 -2.11 8.35
N LEU A 370 13.38 -1.39 8.91
CA LEU A 370 13.60 -0.58 10.12
C LEU A 370 13.84 -1.44 11.36
N GLN A 371 13.18 -2.59 11.47
CA GLN A 371 13.51 -3.58 12.51
C GLN A 371 14.94 -4.09 12.34
N ALA A 372 15.38 -4.40 11.11
CA ALA A 372 16.75 -4.85 10.85
C ALA A 372 17.80 -3.75 11.14
N VAL A 373 17.48 -2.48 10.89
CA VAL A 373 18.35 -1.34 11.24
C VAL A 373 18.54 -1.26 12.75
N LEU A 374 17.46 -1.38 13.53
CA LEU A 374 17.51 -1.35 14.99
C LEU A 374 18.06 -2.64 15.60
N ALA A 375 17.99 -3.76 14.89
CA ALA A 375 18.54 -5.03 15.34
C ALA A 375 20.04 -4.87 15.60
N ASN A 376 20.45 -5.21 16.83
CA ASN A 376 21.82 -5.09 17.33
C ASN A 376 22.38 -3.65 17.39
N ASP A 377 21.53 -2.62 17.33
CA ASP A 377 21.97 -1.28 17.68
C ASP A 377 22.32 -1.23 19.18
N THR A 378 23.54 -0.77 19.44
CA THR A 378 24.14 -0.69 20.78
C THR A 378 24.72 0.69 21.07
N ARG A 379 24.65 1.61 20.09
CA ARG A 379 25.40 2.88 20.13
C ARG A 379 24.52 4.11 19.99
N SER A 380 23.44 4.04 19.22
CA SER A 380 22.66 5.24 18.96
C SER A 380 21.84 5.66 20.16
N GLY A 381 21.38 6.92 20.16
CA GLY A 381 20.45 7.40 21.18
C GLY A 381 19.15 6.58 21.29
N PHE A 382 18.73 5.85 20.25
CA PHE A 382 17.55 4.98 20.30
C PHE A 382 17.68 3.86 21.34
N VAL A 383 18.91 3.45 21.70
CA VAL A 383 19.16 2.44 22.75
C VAL A 383 18.69 2.91 24.13
N SER A 384 18.57 4.23 24.34
CA SER A 384 18.05 4.81 25.59
C SER A 384 16.53 4.70 25.74
N LEU A 385 15.82 4.31 24.68
CA LEU A 385 14.38 4.07 24.72
C LEU A 385 14.08 2.60 25.03
N GLU A 386 12.88 2.36 25.57
CA GLU A 386 12.32 1.02 25.73
C GLU A 386 12.24 0.31 24.38
N GLU A 387 12.49 -1.00 24.36
CA GLU A 387 12.64 -1.78 23.13
C GLU A 387 11.44 -1.67 22.19
N ASP A 388 10.23 -1.68 22.76
CA ASP A 388 8.96 -1.57 22.05
C ASP A 388 8.68 -0.15 21.51
N GLU A 389 9.37 0.87 22.01
CA GLU A 389 9.27 2.26 21.54
C GLU A 389 10.22 2.57 20.37
N ARG A 390 11.35 1.84 20.26
CA ARG A 390 12.43 2.17 19.32
C ARG A 390 11.98 2.23 17.87
N LEU A 391 11.17 1.27 17.43
CA LEU A 391 10.67 1.24 16.05
C LEU A 391 9.78 2.46 15.76
N ARG A 392 8.92 2.82 16.71
CA ARG A 392 8.05 4.00 16.58
C ARG A 392 8.84 5.29 16.59
N ALA A 393 9.90 5.36 17.39
CA ALA A 393 10.81 6.51 17.42
C ALA A 393 11.56 6.68 16.10
N LEU A 394 12.04 5.58 15.50
CA LEU A 394 12.70 5.61 14.19
C LEU A 394 11.71 6.01 13.07
N GLU A 395 10.48 5.49 13.10
CA GLU A 395 9.40 5.96 12.23
C GLU A 395 9.15 7.48 12.38
N ALA A 396 9.13 7.97 13.62
CA ALA A 396 8.99 9.40 13.91
C ALA A 396 10.15 10.24 13.35
N ALA A 397 11.38 9.75 13.38
CA ALA A 397 12.51 10.39 12.72
C ALA A 397 12.28 10.53 11.20
N LEU A 398 11.87 9.44 10.54
CA LEU A 398 11.56 9.44 9.11
C LEU A 398 10.39 10.35 8.77
N PHE A 399 9.38 10.42 9.63
CA PHE A 399 8.24 11.33 9.47
C PHE A 399 8.68 12.81 9.47
N MET A 400 9.72 13.14 10.25
CA MET A 400 10.30 14.49 10.29
C MET A 400 11.14 14.77 9.05
N LEU A 401 12.08 13.89 8.69
CA LEU A 401 12.87 14.02 7.45
C LEU A 401 11.96 14.14 6.22
N GLY A 402 10.90 13.34 6.15
CA GLY A 402 9.95 13.30 5.04
C GLY A 402 8.99 14.49 4.96
N TYR A 403 9.09 15.48 5.87
CA TYR A 403 8.23 16.66 5.82
C TYR A 403 8.44 17.47 4.54
N CYS A 404 9.71 17.68 4.17
CA CYS A 404 10.16 18.43 3.01
C CYS A 404 11.57 17.98 2.60
N LEU A 405 11.73 17.55 1.36
CA LEU A 405 12.98 17.07 0.78
C LEU A 405 13.60 18.06 -0.23
N THR A 406 12.79 18.96 -0.76
CA THR A 406 13.28 20.06 -1.58
C THR A 406 13.93 21.11 -0.69
N PRO A 407 15.20 21.49 -0.93
CA PRO A 407 15.82 22.60 -0.22
C PRO A 407 14.97 23.85 -0.42
N SER A 408 14.43 24.40 0.66
CA SER A 408 13.87 25.76 0.62
C SER A 408 15.06 26.67 0.86
N GLU A 409 15.73 27.12 -0.22
CA GLU A 409 16.88 28.05 -0.23
C GLU A 409 17.35 28.43 1.18
N VAL A 410 18.14 27.54 1.78
CA VAL A 410 18.92 27.89 2.96
C VAL A 410 20.16 28.54 2.38
N GLN A 411 20.03 29.81 1.96
CA GLN A 411 21.20 30.64 1.77
C GLN A 411 21.91 30.70 3.12
N ALA A 412 23.04 30.02 3.21
CA ALA A 412 24.01 30.30 4.25
C ALA A 412 24.42 31.77 4.07
N SER A 413 23.96 32.64 4.97
CA SER A 413 24.65 33.89 5.20
C SER A 413 26.03 33.52 5.75
N ALA A 414 27.05 33.85 4.97
CA ALA A 414 28.47 33.74 5.27
C ALA A 414 28.86 34.42 6.59
#